data_AF-G9Y7C2-F1
#
_entry.id   AF-G9Y7C2-F1
#
_cell.length_a   1.000
_cell.length_b   1.000
_cell.length_c   1.000
_cell.angle_alpha   90.00
_cell.angle_beta   90.00
_cell.angle_gamma   90.00
#
_symmetry.space_group_name_H-M   'P 1'
#
loop_
_entity.id
_entity.type
_entity.pdbx_description
1 polymer ?
#
loop_
_entity_poly.entity_id
_entity_poly.type
_entity_poly.pdbx_seq_one_letter_code
_entity_poly.pdbx_strand_id
1 'polypeptide(L)'
;MDQDGIKPKALSKRTIMKNDLLIRDKLKKIDNIGVAIFFAIPLVLFLLGGNSLAHWVVLLWPLYSIGFIIYFRKILKTISNESLRMTRRYTFYALARFISIGFPFAGLYILCQIAR
;
A
#
# COMPACT_ATOMS: atom_id res chain seq x y z
N MET A 1 -16.14 -12.87 -47.83
CA MET A 1 -15.79 -11.71 -46.97
C MET A 1 -15.90 -12.17 -45.52
N ASP A 2 -14.79 -12.64 -44.96
CA ASP A 2 -14.69 -13.15 -43.59
C ASP A 2 -14.70 -12.01 -42.57
N GLN A 3 -15.82 -11.85 -41.85
CA GLN A 3 -15.95 -10.94 -40.70
C GLN A 3 -15.95 -11.66 -39.33
N ASP A 4 -15.58 -12.94 -39.25
CA ASP A 4 -15.65 -13.67 -37.97
C ASP A 4 -14.37 -13.58 -37.11
N GLY A 5 -13.24 -13.13 -37.67
CA GLY A 5 -11.97 -13.03 -36.95
C GLY A 5 -11.82 -11.83 -35.99
N ILE A 6 -12.67 -10.80 -36.10
CA ILE A 6 -12.50 -9.52 -35.38
C ILE A 6 -13.20 -9.54 -34.00
N LYS A 7 -14.29 -10.31 -33.84
CA LYS A 7 -15.08 -10.36 -32.61
C LYS A 7 -14.35 -10.94 -31.37
N PRO A 8 -13.62 -12.08 -31.43
CA PRO A 8 -13.09 -12.69 -30.20
C PRO A 8 -11.95 -11.87 -29.58
N LYS A 9 -11.12 -11.21 -30.40
CA LYS A 9 -9.98 -10.41 -29.93
C LYS A 9 -10.40 -9.06 -29.34
N ALA A 10 -11.44 -8.44 -29.91
CA ALA A 10 -12.00 -7.19 -29.39
C ALA A 10 -12.83 -7.42 -28.10
N LEU A 11 -13.56 -8.54 -27.99
CA LEU A 11 -14.25 -8.93 -26.76
C LEU A 11 -13.25 -9.23 -25.64
N SER A 12 -12.20 -10.00 -25.95
CA SER A 12 -11.11 -10.31 -25.01
C SER A 12 -10.43 -9.03 -24.49
N LYS A 13 -10.07 -8.09 -25.37
CA LYS A 13 -9.49 -6.80 -24.96
C LYS A 13 -10.43 -5.98 -24.07
N ARG A 14 -11.73 -5.90 -24.37
CA ARG A 14 -12.69 -5.17 -23.51
C ARG A 14 -12.88 -5.83 -22.16
N THR A 15 -12.88 -7.16 -22.10
CA THR A 15 -13.01 -7.91 -20.84
C THR A 15 -11.75 -7.76 -19.97
N ILE A 16 -10.56 -7.81 -20.57
CA ILE A 16 -9.29 -7.51 -19.88
C ILE A 16 -9.30 -6.08 -19.35
N MET A 17 -9.73 -5.10 -20.16
CA MET A 17 -9.77 -3.69 -19.77
C MET A 17 -10.80 -3.40 -18.65
N LYS A 18 -11.94 -4.09 -18.65
CA LYS A 18 -12.95 -4.02 -17.58
C LYS A 18 -12.44 -4.65 -16.29
N ASN A 19 -11.77 -5.80 -16.37
CA ASN A 19 -11.14 -6.44 -15.23
C ASN A 19 -10.04 -5.54 -14.64
N ASP A 20 -9.22 -4.91 -15.48
CA ASP A 20 -8.21 -3.93 -15.05
C ASP A 20 -8.82 -2.73 -14.31
N LEU A 21 -9.96 -2.22 -14.77
CA LEU A 21 -10.69 -1.13 -14.08
C LEU A 21 -11.21 -1.57 -12.71
N LEU A 22 -11.88 -2.72 -12.63
CA LEU A 22 -12.37 -3.26 -11.36
C LEU A 22 -11.25 -3.53 -10.36
N ILE A 23 -10.11 -4.01 -10.86
CA ILE A 23 -8.92 -4.26 -10.05
C ILE A 23 -8.31 -2.95 -9.56
N ARG A 24 -8.22 -1.91 -10.40
CA ARG A 24 -7.78 -0.56 -9.98
C ARG A 24 -8.65 0.02 -8.87
N ASP A 25 -9.97 -0.10 -8.99
CA ASP A 25 -10.89 0.36 -7.95
C ASP A 25 -10.73 -0.41 -6.64
N LYS A 26 -10.48 -1.73 -6.73
CA LYS A 26 -10.13 -2.54 -5.55
C LYS A 26 -8.83 -2.09 -4.90
N LEU A 27 -7.77 -1.85 -5.69
CA LEU A 27 -6.49 -1.36 -5.15
C LEU A 27 -6.65 0.00 -4.48
N LYS A 28 -7.42 0.91 -5.08
CA LYS A 28 -7.69 2.23 -4.50
C LYS A 28 -8.50 2.14 -3.21
N LYS A 29 -9.48 1.22 -3.14
CA LYS A 29 -10.20 0.94 -1.89
C LYS A 29 -9.27 0.39 -0.81
N ILE A 30 -8.38 -0.55 -1.16
CA ILE A 30 -7.40 -1.11 -0.22
C ILE A 30 -6.43 -0.02 0.29
N ASP A 31 -5.97 0.87 -0.60
CA ASP A 31 -5.12 2.00 -0.23
C ASP A 31 -5.83 2.92 0.77
N ASN A 32 -7.09 3.27 0.51
CA ASN A 32 -7.90 4.11 1.40
C ASN A 32 -8.20 3.43 2.75
N ILE A 33 -8.47 2.12 2.74
CA ILE A 33 -8.63 1.32 3.97
C ILE A 33 -7.32 1.28 4.75
N GLY A 34 -6.18 1.18 4.06
CA GLY A 34 -4.85 1.25 4.67
C GLY A 34 -4.63 2.57 5.42
N VAL A 35 -5.01 3.70 4.81
CA VAL A 35 -5.00 5.02 5.47
C VAL A 35 -5.91 5.02 6.71
N ALA A 36 -7.15 4.54 6.56
CA ALA A 36 -8.09 4.51 7.67
C ALA A 36 -7.57 3.69 8.85
N ILE A 37 -6.99 2.51 8.59
CA ILE A 37 -6.40 1.66 9.62
C ILE A 37 -5.17 2.34 10.25
N PHE A 38 -4.35 3.02 9.46
CA PHE A 38 -3.17 3.73 9.95
C PHE A 38 -3.52 4.79 11.01
N PHE A 39 -4.64 5.50 10.84
CA PHE A 39 -5.17 6.43 11.84
C PHE A 39 -5.98 5.74 12.96
N ALA A 40 -6.61 4.60 12.67
CA ALA A 40 -7.33 3.83 13.67
C ALA A 40 -6.40 3.21 14.73
N ILE A 41 -5.20 2.76 14.35
CA ILE A 41 -4.21 2.17 15.27
C ILE A 41 -3.93 3.08 16.49
N PRO A 42 -3.46 4.33 16.32
CA PRO A 42 -3.24 5.23 17.45
C PRO A 42 -4.53 5.56 18.21
N LEU A 43 -5.66 5.69 17.51
CA LEU A 43 -6.94 5.99 18.15
C LEU A 43 -7.38 4.86 19.10
N VAL A 44 -7.29 3.61 18.66
CA VAL A 44 -7.65 2.43 19.47
C VAL A 44 -6.67 2.24 20.63
N LEU A 45 -5.36 2.41 20.41
CA LEU A 45 -4.36 2.34 21.47
C LEU A 45 -4.56 3.43 22.54
N PHE A 46 -4.89 4.63 22.09
CA PHE A 46 -5.21 5.75 22.99
C PHE A 46 -6.47 5.46 23.81
N LEU A 47 -7.52 4.92 23.19
CA LEU A 47 -8.75 4.56 23.88
C LEU A 47 -8.57 3.41 24.90
N LEU A 48 -7.71 2.43 24.60
CA LEU A 48 -7.51 1.24 25.44
C LEU A 48 -6.55 1.45 26.62
N GLY A 49 -5.50 2.25 26.45
CA GLY A 49 -4.48 2.42 27.51
C GLY A 49 -3.85 3.81 27.56
N GLY A 50 -4.53 4.81 26.99
CA GLY A 50 -4.15 6.22 27.09
C GLY A 50 -2.71 6.47 26.64
N ASN A 51 -2.01 7.30 27.39
CA ASN A 51 -0.66 7.75 27.07
C ASN A 51 0.41 6.65 27.23
N SER A 52 0.14 5.63 28.04
CA SER A 52 1.11 4.56 28.30
C SER A 52 1.28 3.63 27.09
N LEU A 53 0.22 3.38 26.33
CA LEU A 53 0.26 2.58 25.10
C LEU A 53 0.61 3.41 23.85
N ALA A 54 0.53 4.74 23.92
CA ALA A 54 0.82 5.62 22.79
C ALA A 54 2.26 5.46 22.26
N HIS A 55 3.22 5.13 23.13
CA HIS A 55 4.61 4.89 22.73
C HIS A 55 4.77 3.67 21.81
N TRP A 56 3.90 2.67 21.95
CA TRP A 56 3.90 1.49 21.08
C TRP A 56 3.46 1.81 19.65
N VAL A 57 2.73 2.91 19.43
CA VAL A 57 2.35 3.38 18.08
C VAL A 57 3.58 3.62 17.22
N VAL A 58 4.64 4.19 17.81
CA VAL A 58 5.90 4.48 17.11
C VAL A 58 6.54 3.22 16.54
N LEU A 59 6.35 2.07 17.20
CA LEU A 59 6.83 0.76 16.78
C LEU A 59 5.85 0.04 15.84
N LEU A 60 4.55 0.22 16.08
CA LEU A 60 3.47 -0.38 15.29
C LEU A 60 3.34 0.23 13.89
N TRP A 61 3.54 1.53 13.72
CA TRP A 61 3.46 2.20 12.42
C TRP A 61 4.44 1.69 11.36
N PRO A 62 5.75 1.57 11.63
CA PRO A 62 6.68 1.01 10.66
C PRO A 62 6.40 -0.48 10.42
N LEU A 63 6.03 -1.24 11.45
CA LEU A 63 5.67 -2.65 11.31
C LEU A 63 4.45 -2.85 10.41
N TYR A 64 3.40 -2.04 10.63
CA TYR A 64 2.20 -2.01 9.78
C TYR A 64 2.54 -1.59 8.35
N SER A 65 3.36 -0.55 8.18
CA SER A 65 3.78 -0.04 6.87
C SER A 65 4.52 -1.11 6.06
N ILE A 66 5.43 -1.87 6.69
CA ILE A 66 6.14 -2.98 6.05
C ILE A 66 5.14 -4.07 5.62
N GLY A 67 4.24 -4.47 6.53
CA GLY A 67 3.21 -5.46 6.24
C GLY A 67 2.32 -5.05 5.06
N PHE A 68 1.89 -3.77 5.05
CA PHE A 68 1.10 -3.20 3.97
C PHE A 68 1.85 -3.22 2.64
N ILE A 69 3.13 -2.81 2.61
CA ILE A 69 3.95 -2.86 1.38
C ILE A 69 4.07 -4.28 0.84
N ILE A 70 4.29 -5.28 1.69
CA ILE A 70 4.40 -6.68 1.29
C ILE A 70 3.07 -7.19 0.72
N TYR A 71 1.97 -6.90 1.41
CA TYR A 71 0.62 -7.26 0.95
C TYR A 71 0.29 -6.61 -0.40
N PHE A 72 0.55 -5.31 -0.51
CA PHE A 72 0.33 -4.53 -1.73
C PHE A 72 1.19 -5.02 -2.89
N ARG A 73 2.46 -5.38 -2.63
CA ARG A 73 3.36 -5.99 -3.62
C ARG A 73 2.89 -7.37 -4.07
N LYS A 74 2.38 -8.22 -3.17
CA LYS A 74 1.83 -9.53 -3.53
C LYS A 74 0.66 -9.36 -4.50
N ILE A 75 -0.27 -8.45 -4.20
CA ILE A 75 -1.41 -8.13 -5.07
C ILE A 75 -0.92 -7.59 -6.41
N LEU A 76 0.00 -6.62 -6.41
CA LEU A 76 0.58 -6.05 -7.64
C LEU A 76 1.27 -7.09 -8.53
N LYS A 77 2.02 -8.04 -7.94
CA LYS A 77 2.73 -9.08 -8.69
C LYS A 77 1.77 -10.00 -9.45
N THR A 78 0.57 -10.21 -8.91
CA THR A 78 -0.50 -10.98 -9.57
C THR A 78 -1.12 -10.25 -10.77
N ILE A 79 -0.97 -8.93 -10.89
CA ILE A 79 -1.79 -8.07 -11.79
C ILE A 79 -1.00 -7.50 -13.00
N SER A 80 0.21 -8.00 -13.31
CA SER A 80 1.05 -7.60 -14.47
C SER A 80 1.87 -6.30 -14.31
N ASN A 81 3.00 -6.21 -15.03
CA ASN A 81 4.05 -5.17 -14.98
C ASN A 81 3.55 -3.74 -15.23
N GLU A 82 2.42 -3.55 -15.93
CA GLU A 82 1.89 -2.23 -16.24
C GLU A 82 1.24 -1.56 -15.02
N SER A 83 0.70 -2.36 -14.10
CA SER A 83 0.18 -1.90 -12.81
C SER A 83 1.29 -1.38 -11.88
N LEU A 84 2.54 -1.83 -12.07
CA LEU A 84 3.73 -1.40 -11.33
C LEU A 84 4.10 0.07 -11.61
N ARG A 85 3.87 0.56 -12.83
CA ARG A 85 4.04 1.98 -13.20
C ARG A 85 2.98 2.86 -12.54
N MET A 86 1.77 2.33 -12.36
CA MET A 86 0.66 3.00 -11.69
C MET A 86 0.78 2.95 -10.16
N THR A 87 1.67 2.12 -9.59
CA THR A 87 1.94 2.07 -8.15
C THR A 87 2.34 3.44 -7.57
N ARG A 88 2.94 4.31 -8.39
CA ARG A 88 3.29 5.70 -8.02
C ARG A 88 2.09 6.61 -7.72
N ARG A 89 0.86 6.23 -8.12
CA ARG A 89 -0.37 7.00 -7.86
C ARG A 89 -1.00 6.72 -6.49
N TYR A 90 -0.55 5.70 -5.77
CA TYR A 90 -1.14 5.35 -4.48
C TYR A 90 -0.41 6.07 -3.35
N THR A 91 -1.11 7.03 -2.74
CA THR A 91 -0.58 7.96 -1.74
C THR A 91 -0.13 7.20 -0.49
N PHE A 92 -0.89 6.20 -0.05
CA PHE A 92 -0.54 5.46 1.16
C PHE A 92 0.61 4.48 0.95
N TYR A 93 0.68 3.81 -0.21
CA TYR A 93 1.86 3.00 -0.55
C TYR A 93 3.16 3.83 -0.56
N ALA A 94 3.12 5.06 -1.09
CA ALA A 94 4.26 5.97 -1.06
C ALA A 94 4.63 6.39 0.37
N LEU A 95 3.63 6.72 1.18
CA LEU A 95 3.79 7.06 2.60
C LEU A 95 4.37 5.89 3.40
N ALA A 96 3.79 4.69 3.26
CA ALA A 96 4.27 3.48 3.91
C ALA A 96 5.73 3.18 3.54
N ARG A 97 6.09 3.32 2.25
CA ARG A 97 7.48 3.18 1.81
C ARG A 97 8.39 4.24 2.43
N PHE A 98 7.92 5.48 2.53
CA PHE A 98 8.67 6.55 3.19
C PHE A 98 8.87 6.27 4.67
N ILE A 99 7.85 5.79 5.38
CA ILE A 99 7.92 5.41 6.79
C ILE A 99 8.89 4.22 6.96
N SER A 100 8.78 3.18 6.14
CA SER A 100 9.66 2.00 6.25
C SER A 100 11.13 2.30 5.94
N ILE A 101 11.42 3.26 5.06
CA ILE A 101 12.80 3.67 4.77
C ILE A 101 13.25 4.73 5.78
N GLY A 102 12.43 5.72 6.11
CA GLY A 102 12.79 6.83 7.00
C GLY A 102 13.01 6.41 8.44
N PHE A 103 12.26 5.43 8.94
CA PHE A 103 12.37 4.93 10.32
C PHE A 103 13.77 4.40 10.68
N PRO A 104 14.41 3.50 9.89
CA PRO A 104 15.77 3.05 10.18
C PRO A 104 16.81 4.17 10.04
N PHE A 105 16.64 5.14 9.13
CA PHE A 105 17.54 6.30 9.03
C PHE A 105 17.43 7.23 10.24
N ALA A 106 16.23 7.47 10.76
CA ALA A 106 16.02 8.25 11.98
C ALA A 106 16.62 7.53 13.21
N GLY A 107 16.43 6.21 13.31
CA GLY A 107 17.07 5.39 14.35
C GLY A 107 18.59 5.43 14.29
N LEU A 108 19.18 5.32 13.09
CA LEU A 108 20.62 5.43 12.86
C LEU A 108 21.14 6.82 13.24
N TYR A 109 20.41 7.88 12.89
CA TYR A 109 20.77 9.26 13.24
C TYR A 109 20.80 9.47 14.76
N ILE A 110 19.81 8.97 15.49
CA ILE A 110 19.78 9.04 16.95
C ILE A 110 20.93 8.25 17.57
N LEU A 111 21.21 7.03 17.07
CA LEU A 111 22.36 6.24 17.51
C LEU A 111 23.69 6.97 17.26
N CYS A 112 23.85 7.63 16.10
CA CYS A 112 25.01 8.43 15.79
C CYS A 112 25.18 9.63 16.73
N GLN A 113 24.09 10.26 17.18
CA GLN A 113 24.12 11.36 18.14
C GLN A 113 24.47 10.89 19.56
N ILE A 114 24.01 9.70 19.96
CA ILE A 114 24.32 9.13 21.28
C ILE A 114 25.76 8.60 21.35
N ALA A 115 26.30 8.14 20.22
CA ALA A 115 27.68 7.64 20.12
C ALA A 115 28.74 8.75 20.01
N ARG A 116 28.35 10.02 20.04
CA ARG A 116 29.22 11.21 19.94
C ARG A 116 29.38 11.86 21.31
#